data_AF-A0A933YLE6-F1
#
_entry.id   AF-A0A933YLE6-F1
#
_cell.length_a   1.000
_cell.length_b   1.000
_cell.length_c   1.000
_cell.angle_alpha   90.00
_cell.angle_beta   90.00
_cell.angle_gamma   90.00
#
_symmetry.space_group_name_H-M   'P 1'
#
loop_
_entity.id
_entity.type
_entity.pdbx_description
1 polymer ?
#
loop_
_entity_poly.entity_id
_entity_poly.type
_entity_poly.pdbx_seq_one_letter_code
_entity_poly.pdbx_strand_id
1 'polypeptide(L)'
;MNLLAPLQKVGLTRREALATLMLSGTFIAGVGIRWLDENYLRPETPLPIFSYSSADSAYRFHTQRDSQSSAANTRLAPNAQRIPSININTATREQLELLPGIGPALADRILVYRKSIGRFRSVDQLLNVKGIGKKSLARLRPHVYVK
;
A
#
# COMPACT_ATOMS: atom_id res chain seq x y z
N MET A 1 -19.49 -41.77 18.55
CA MET A 1 -19.79 -41.10 19.84
C MET A 1 -20.83 -40.02 19.57
N ASN A 2 -22.04 -40.14 20.12
CA ASN A 2 -23.17 -39.25 19.80
C ASN A 2 -22.98 -37.87 20.46
N LEU A 3 -22.61 -36.87 19.65
CA LEU A 3 -22.35 -35.49 20.10
C LEU A 3 -23.61 -34.72 20.54
N LEU A 4 -24.81 -35.32 20.48
CA LEU A 4 -26.09 -34.66 20.79
C LEU A 4 -26.67 -35.00 22.18
N ALA A 5 -25.97 -35.83 22.98
CA ALA A 5 -26.44 -36.22 24.31
C ALA A 5 -26.71 -35.04 25.30
N PRO A 6 -25.96 -33.92 25.31
CA PRO A 6 -26.18 -32.87 26.32
C PRO A 6 -27.37 -31.94 26.04
N LEU A 7 -28.00 -31.99 24.85
CA LEU A 7 -29.00 -31.00 24.44
C LEU A 7 -30.44 -31.31 24.88
N GLN A 8 -30.71 -32.51 25.39
CA GLN A 8 -32.08 -32.95 25.73
C GLN A 8 -32.61 -32.35 27.04
N LYS A 9 -31.75 -31.76 27.90
CA LYS A 9 -32.17 -31.14 29.16
C LYS A 9 -32.91 -29.80 28.99
N VAL A 10 -32.82 -29.17 27.82
CA VAL A 10 -33.40 -27.83 27.55
C VAL A 10 -34.70 -27.91 26.71
N GLY A 11 -35.22 -29.12 26.44
CA GLY A 11 -36.45 -29.31 25.68
C GLY A 11 -36.34 -29.01 24.18
N LEU A 12 -35.14 -28.74 23.67
CA LEU A 12 -34.92 -28.34 22.28
C LEU A 12 -34.92 -29.57 21.35
N THR A 13 -35.76 -29.54 20.30
CA THR A 13 -35.92 -30.68 19.39
C THR A 13 -34.79 -30.75 18.34
N ARG A 14 -34.59 -31.92 17.71
CA ARG A 14 -33.49 -32.14 16.74
C ARG A 14 -33.47 -31.14 15.58
N ARG A 15 -34.63 -30.60 15.19
CA ARG A 15 -34.79 -29.63 14.10
C ARG A 15 -34.42 -28.20 14.53
N GLU A 16 -34.68 -27.86 15.79
CA GLU A 16 -34.34 -26.56 16.37
C GLU A 16 -32.85 -26.47 16.71
N ALA A 17 -32.24 -27.55 17.21
CA ALA A 17 -30.80 -27.63 17.44
C ALA A 17 -29.98 -27.46 16.14
N LEU A 18 -30.50 -27.95 15.01
CA LEU A 18 -29.85 -27.78 13.71
C LEU A 18 -29.99 -26.35 13.19
N ALA A 19 -31.13 -25.69 13.46
CA ALA A 19 -31.35 -24.29 13.11
C ALA A 19 -30.44 -23.32 13.89
N THR A 20 -30.22 -23.56 15.19
CA THR A 20 -29.32 -22.72 16.00
C THR A 20 -27.85 -22.90 15.64
N LEU A 21 -27.45 -24.11 15.23
CA LEU A 21 -26.11 -24.37 14.67
C LEU A 21 -25.90 -23.64 13.33
N MET A 22 -26.90 -23.62 12.46
CA MET A 22 -26.84 -22.89 11.19
C MET A 22 -26.71 -21.37 11.41
N LEU A 23 -27.51 -20.81 12.34
CA LEU A 23 -27.46 -19.37 12.64
C LEU A 23 -26.11 -18.95 13.26
N SER A 24 -25.60 -19.70 14.24
CA SER A 24 -24.31 -19.39 14.87
C SER A 24 -23.13 -19.57 13.91
N GLY A 25 -23.17 -20.59 13.04
CA GLY A 25 -22.17 -20.80 11.99
C GLY A 25 -22.07 -19.63 11.01
N THR A 26 -23.21 -19.07 10.56
CA THR A 26 -23.22 -17.91 9.65
C THR A 26 -22.70 -16.63 10.31
N PHE A 27 -22.96 -16.44 11.61
CA PHE A 27 -22.42 -15.29 12.35
C PHE A 27 -20.90 -15.40 12.56
N ILE A 28 -20.37 -16.59 12.86
CA ILE A 28 -18.93 -16.84 13.00
C ILE A 28 -18.21 -16.71 11.65
N ALA A 29 -18.80 -17.20 10.55
CA ALA A 29 -18.24 -17.02 9.21
C ALA A 29 -18.16 -15.53 8.82
N GLY A 30 -19.21 -14.76 9.09
CA GLY A 30 -19.23 -13.31 8.84
C GLY A 30 -18.24 -12.51 9.70
N VAL A 31 -18.12 -12.82 10.99
CA VAL A 31 -17.14 -12.19 11.89
C VAL A 31 -15.72 -12.62 11.54
N GLY A 32 -15.50 -13.88 11.16
CA GLY A 32 -14.18 -14.41 10.78
C GLY A 32 -13.59 -13.70 9.56
N ILE A 33 -14.40 -13.44 8.52
CA ILE A 33 -13.98 -12.70 7.32
C ILE A 33 -13.52 -11.27 7.69
N ARG A 34 -14.14 -10.65 8.72
CA ARG A 34 -13.81 -9.29 9.15
C ARG A 34 -12.60 -9.24 10.09
N TRP A 35 -12.29 -10.32 10.81
CA TRP A 35 -11.14 -10.43 11.73
C TRP A 35 -9.84 -10.83 11.01
N LEU A 36 -9.93 -11.52 9.87
CA LEU A 36 -8.78 -11.93 9.06
C LEU A 36 -8.06 -10.78 8.33
N ASP A 37 -8.71 -9.63 8.17
CA ASP A 37 -8.13 -8.46 7.47
C ASP A 37 -7.14 -7.68 8.36
N GLU A 38 -7.27 -7.76 9.69
CA GLU A 38 -6.59 -6.85 10.63
C GLU A 38 -5.17 -7.31 11.03
N ASN A 39 -4.84 -8.60 10.87
CA ASN A 39 -3.58 -9.17 11.38
C ASN A 39 -2.57 -9.60 10.29
N TYR A 40 -2.88 -9.43 9.00
CA TYR A 40 -2.00 -9.87 7.90
C TYR A 40 -1.13 -8.78 7.28
N LEU A 41 -1.41 -7.50 7.54
CA LEU A 41 -0.70 -6.37 6.93
C LEU A 41 0.20 -5.64 7.93
N ARG A 42 1.31 -6.27 8.33
CA ARG A 42 2.64 -5.66 8.59
C ARG A 42 3.52 -6.64 9.37
N PRO A 43 4.35 -7.46 8.71
CA PRO A 43 5.61 -7.83 9.34
C PRO A 43 6.45 -6.54 9.40
N GLU A 44 6.55 -5.94 10.58
CA GLU A 44 7.59 -4.94 10.89
C GLU A 44 8.93 -5.65 10.70
N THR A 45 9.46 -5.65 9.48
CA THR A 45 10.85 -6.05 9.22
C THR A 45 11.69 -4.80 9.45
N PRO A 46 12.45 -4.71 10.55
CA PRO A 46 13.35 -3.59 10.73
C PRO A 46 14.35 -3.65 9.59
N LEU A 47 14.43 -2.59 8.79
CA LEU A 47 15.38 -2.53 7.70
C LEU A 47 16.80 -2.70 8.27
N PRO A 48 17.67 -3.46 7.60
CA PRO A 48 19.06 -3.57 8.01
C PRO A 48 19.68 -2.18 8.04
N ILE A 49 20.18 -1.78 9.20
CA ILE A 49 21.03 -0.60 9.36
C ILE A 49 22.36 -0.89 8.64
N PHE A 50 22.49 -0.37 7.42
CA PHE A 50 23.74 -0.40 6.67
C PHE A 50 24.81 0.36 7.46
N SER A 51 25.73 -0.38 8.08
CA SER A 51 26.91 0.19 8.74
C SER A 51 27.90 0.63 7.66
N TYR A 52 27.89 1.92 7.33
CA TYR A 52 28.75 2.54 6.30
C TYR A 52 30.25 2.51 6.63
N SER A 53 30.63 2.06 7.83
CA SER A 53 32.01 2.13 8.32
C SER A 53 32.97 1.14 7.64
N SER A 54 32.48 0.08 7.00
CA SER A 54 33.34 -0.90 6.31
C SER A 54 33.66 -0.56 4.85
N ALA A 55 33.11 0.52 4.30
CA ALA A 55 33.33 0.92 2.90
C ALA A 55 34.57 1.81 2.69
N ASP A 56 35.15 2.39 3.76
CA ASP A 56 36.26 3.36 3.64
C ASP A 56 37.58 2.75 3.17
N SER A 57 37.77 1.43 3.32
CA SER A 57 39.00 0.74 2.92
C SER A 57 39.19 0.64 1.40
N ALA A 58 38.11 0.79 0.61
CA ALA A 58 38.16 0.72 -0.85
C ALA A 58 38.45 2.07 -1.52
N TYR A 59 38.32 3.19 -0.80
CA TYR A 59 38.37 4.53 -1.42
C TYR A 59 39.78 5.16 -1.43
N ARG A 60 40.71 4.68 -0.62
CA ARG A 60 42.07 5.26 -0.53
C ARG A 60 43.00 4.99 -1.72
N PHE A 61 42.55 4.27 -2.74
CA PHE A 61 43.35 4.03 -3.95
C PHE A 61 43.16 5.09 -5.06
N HIS A 62 42.20 6.01 -4.93
CA HIS A 62 41.86 6.97 -6.00
C HIS A 62 42.40 8.40 -5.83
N THR A 63 42.98 8.77 -4.68
CA THR A 63 43.35 10.16 -4.39
C THR A 63 44.76 10.59 -4.83
N GLN A 64 45.45 9.81 -5.68
CA GLN A 64 46.83 10.15 -6.09
C GLN A 64 47.06 10.29 -7.60
N ARG A 65 46.05 10.15 -8.47
CA ARG A 65 46.30 10.15 -9.93
C ARG A 65 45.86 11.39 -10.70
N ASP A 66 44.81 12.12 -10.30
CA ASP A 66 44.21 13.09 -11.22
C ASP A 66 44.22 14.54 -10.70
N SER A 67 45.38 14.98 -10.22
CA SER A 67 45.71 16.41 -10.05
C SER A 67 45.93 17.14 -11.38
N GLN A 68 45.38 16.65 -12.50
CA GLN A 68 45.69 17.16 -13.84
C GLN A 68 44.47 17.51 -14.73
N SER A 69 43.25 17.43 -14.20
CA SER A 69 42.01 17.72 -14.97
C SER A 69 41.17 18.85 -14.39
N SER A 70 41.80 19.82 -13.72
CA SER A 70 41.14 21.03 -13.19
C SER A 70 41.02 22.11 -14.26
N ALA A 71 40.09 21.96 -15.23
CA ALA A 71 39.71 23.09 -16.09
C ALA A 71 38.34 22.99 -16.81
N ALA A 72 37.62 21.87 -16.79
CA ALA A 72 36.41 21.76 -17.62
C ALA A 72 35.28 20.97 -16.96
N ASN A 73 34.45 21.67 -16.19
CA ASN A 73 32.98 21.60 -16.16
C ASN A 73 32.39 21.93 -14.78
N THR A 74 32.15 23.23 -14.58
CA THR A 74 30.81 23.79 -14.34
C THR A 74 29.80 22.93 -13.58
N ARG A 75 29.61 23.29 -12.30
CA ARG A 75 28.32 23.39 -11.58
C ARG A 75 27.40 22.15 -11.60
N LEU A 76 27.72 21.16 -10.77
CA LEU A 76 26.74 20.22 -10.26
C LEU A 76 26.01 20.86 -9.07
N ALA A 77 24.89 21.52 -9.36
CA ALA A 77 23.88 21.82 -8.35
C ALA A 77 23.37 20.50 -7.74
N PRO A 78 23.01 20.47 -6.43
CA PRO A 78 22.37 19.30 -5.85
C PRO A 78 21.09 19.05 -6.63
N ASN A 79 21.00 17.90 -7.28
CA ASN A 79 19.85 17.46 -8.03
C ASN A 79 18.67 17.35 -7.06
N ALA A 80 17.91 18.42 -6.90
CA ALA A 80 16.64 18.41 -6.19
C ALA A 80 15.83 17.27 -6.80
N GLN A 81 15.63 16.18 -6.03
CA GLN A 81 14.85 15.02 -6.44
C GLN A 81 13.53 15.51 -7.05
N ARG A 82 13.47 15.59 -8.38
CA ARG A 82 12.23 15.83 -9.08
C ARG A 82 11.42 14.57 -8.87
N ILE A 83 10.35 14.68 -8.08
CA ILE A 83 9.37 13.59 -7.96
C ILE A 83 8.94 13.28 -9.40
N PRO A 84 9.29 12.10 -9.94
CA PRO A 84 8.94 11.78 -11.30
C PRO A 84 7.42 11.79 -11.39
N SER A 85 6.87 12.48 -12.39
CA SER A 85 5.43 12.48 -12.61
C SER A 85 4.95 11.04 -12.80
N ILE A 86 3.85 10.67 -12.15
CA ILE A 86 3.38 9.29 -12.07
C ILE A 86 2.17 9.10 -12.97
N ASN A 87 2.20 8.08 -13.83
CA ASN A 87 1.04 7.71 -14.64
C ASN A 87 0.04 6.92 -13.80
N ILE A 88 -1.16 7.48 -13.57
CA ILE A 88 -2.19 6.86 -12.71
C ILE A 88 -2.68 5.51 -13.28
N ASN A 89 -2.68 5.35 -14.60
CA ASN A 89 -3.14 4.12 -15.26
C ASN A 89 -2.18 2.93 -15.07
N THR A 90 -0.88 3.20 -14.94
CA THR A 90 0.16 2.16 -14.83
C THR A 90 0.82 2.12 -13.46
N ALA A 91 0.52 3.09 -12.59
CA ALA A 91 1.13 3.19 -11.27
C ALA A 91 0.86 1.93 -10.44
N THR A 92 1.90 1.50 -9.71
CA THR A 92 1.78 0.51 -8.64
C THR A 92 1.29 1.17 -7.35
N ARG A 93 0.94 0.35 -6.35
CA ARG A 93 0.51 0.86 -5.04
C ARG A 93 1.59 1.75 -4.42
N GLU A 94 2.82 1.28 -4.42
CA GLU A 94 3.98 1.94 -3.83
C GLU A 94 4.26 3.28 -4.51
N GLN A 95 4.10 3.33 -5.83
CA GLN A 95 4.23 4.57 -6.60
C GLN A 95 3.14 5.58 -6.24
N LEU A 96 1.90 5.14 -6.05
CA LEU A 96 0.82 6.04 -5.63
C LEU A 96 1.05 6.56 -4.20
N GLU A 97 1.65 5.77 -3.31
CA GLU A 97 1.99 6.19 -1.94
C GLU A 97 3.09 7.27 -1.87
N LEU A 98 3.92 7.40 -2.90
CA LEU A 98 4.90 8.50 -3.00
C LEU A 98 4.23 9.86 -3.23
N LEU A 99 2.94 9.89 -3.57
CA LEU A 99 2.22 11.12 -3.84
C LEU A 99 1.84 11.85 -2.54
N PRO A 100 1.92 13.18 -2.52
CA PRO A 100 1.64 13.95 -1.32
C PRO A 100 0.19 13.79 -0.87
N GLY A 101 0.00 13.21 0.33
CA GLY A 101 -1.33 12.98 0.91
C GLY A 101 -2.03 11.72 0.41
N ILE A 102 -1.32 10.82 -0.29
CA ILE A 102 -1.81 9.47 -0.59
C ILE A 102 -1.11 8.48 0.35
N GLY A 103 -1.88 7.90 1.26
CA GLY A 103 -1.44 6.76 2.06
C GLY A 103 -1.90 5.43 1.46
N PRO A 104 -1.54 4.28 2.07
CA PRO A 104 -1.84 2.95 1.56
C PRO A 104 -3.35 2.74 1.30
N ALA A 105 -4.20 3.19 2.24
CA ALA A 105 -5.65 3.11 2.09
C ALA A 105 -6.21 3.91 0.90
N LEU A 106 -5.59 5.04 0.55
CA LEU A 106 -6.00 5.84 -0.62
C LEU A 106 -5.44 5.24 -1.91
N ALA A 107 -4.20 4.77 -1.91
CA ALA A 107 -3.60 4.08 -3.04
C ALA A 107 -4.44 2.88 -3.47
N ASP A 108 -4.91 2.08 -2.51
CA ASP A 108 -5.80 0.95 -2.78
C ASP A 108 -7.13 1.36 -3.39
N ARG A 109 -7.75 2.43 -2.89
CA ARG A 109 -9.00 2.94 -3.47
C ARG A 109 -8.81 3.42 -4.91
N ILE A 110 -7.68 4.05 -5.22
CA ILE A 110 -7.35 4.46 -6.59
C ILE A 110 -7.22 3.22 -7.49
N LEU A 111 -6.54 2.16 -7.03
CA LEU A 111 -6.40 0.91 -7.79
C LEU A 111 -7.73 0.19 -8.01
N VAL A 112 -8.58 0.13 -6.97
CA VAL A 112 -9.93 -0.44 -7.08
C VAL A 112 -10.78 0.37 -8.05
N TYR A 113 -10.77 1.70 -7.94
CA TYR A 113 -11.50 2.57 -8.85
C TYR A 113 -10.99 2.43 -10.29
N ARG A 114 -9.67 2.34 -10.49
CA ARG A 114 -9.08 2.06 -11.81
C ARG A 114 -9.64 0.77 -12.41
N LYS A 115 -9.74 -0.30 -11.63
CA LYS A 115 -10.31 -1.58 -12.09
C LYS A 115 -11.79 -1.47 -12.45
N SER A 116 -12.57 -0.66 -11.72
CA SER A 116 -14.02 -0.53 -11.99
C SER A 116 -14.33 0.30 -13.24
N ILE A 117 -13.57 1.37 -13.50
CA ILE A 117 -13.73 2.20 -14.71
C ILE A 117 -12.86 1.72 -15.89
N GLY A 118 -11.98 0.74 -15.65
CA GLY A 118 -10.97 0.23 -16.57
C GLY A 118 -9.70 1.10 -16.62
N ARG A 119 -9.84 2.38 -16.97
CA ARG A 119 -8.71 3.32 -17.06
C ARG A 119 -9.17 4.76 -16.87
N PHE A 120 -8.32 5.57 -16.24
CA PHE A 120 -8.52 7.00 -16.11
C PHE A 120 -8.34 7.65 -17.49
N ARG A 121 -9.28 8.53 -17.87
CA ARG A 121 -9.22 9.36 -19.08
C ARG A 121 -8.67 10.75 -18.78
N SER A 122 -8.81 11.21 -17.55
CA SER A 122 -8.31 12.49 -17.07
C SER A 122 -7.94 12.40 -15.60
N VAL A 123 -7.07 13.30 -15.14
CA VAL A 123 -6.66 13.38 -13.73
C VAL A 123 -7.85 13.75 -12.84
N ASP A 124 -8.83 14.49 -13.35
CA ASP A 124 -10.01 14.94 -12.58
C ASP A 124 -10.92 13.79 -12.13
N GLN A 125 -10.87 12.65 -12.82
CA GLN A 125 -11.60 11.45 -12.41
C GLN A 125 -11.13 10.91 -11.05
N LEU A 126 -9.96 11.32 -10.55
CA LEU A 126 -9.54 11.04 -9.18
C LEU A 126 -10.50 11.63 -8.13
N LEU A 127 -11.29 12.67 -8.44
CA LEU A 127 -12.30 13.22 -7.52
C LEU A 127 -13.44 12.25 -7.22
N ASN A 128 -13.65 11.27 -8.10
CA ASN A 128 -14.66 10.23 -7.88
C ASN A 128 -14.16 9.14 -6.92
N VAL A 129 -12.88 9.16 -6.56
CA VAL A 129 -12.29 8.23 -5.59
C VAL A 129 -12.61 8.72 -4.18
N LYS A 130 -13.29 7.88 -3.40
CA LYS A 130 -13.69 8.20 -2.02
C LYS A 130 -12.48 8.57 -1.16
N GLY A 131 -12.42 9.82 -0.71
CA GLY A 131 -11.33 10.36 0.11
C GLY A 131 -10.37 11.30 -0.64
N ILE A 132 -10.53 11.45 -1.96
CA ILE A 132 -9.82 12.47 -2.73
C ILE A 132 -10.76 13.66 -2.98
N GLY A 133 -10.51 14.76 -2.26
CA GLY A 133 -11.22 16.03 -2.47
C GLY A 133 -10.48 16.97 -3.41
N LYS A 134 -11.09 18.12 -3.72
CA LYS A 134 -10.50 19.19 -4.53
C LYS A 134 -9.12 19.64 -4.03
N LYS A 135 -8.95 19.72 -2.70
CA LYS A 135 -7.68 20.11 -2.05
C LYS A 135 -6.59 19.08 -2.29
N SER A 136 -6.91 17.79 -2.16
CA SER A 136 -5.95 16.70 -2.44
C SER A 136 -5.61 16.67 -3.92
N LEU A 137 -6.61 16.72 -4.80
CA LEU A 137 -6.39 16.76 -6.25
C LEU A 137 -5.44 17.90 -6.67
N ALA A 138 -5.63 19.11 -6.12
CA ALA A 138 -4.76 20.25 -6.44
C ALA A 138 -3.28 19.98 -6.10
N ARG A 139 -3.00 19.22 -5.03
CA ARG A 139 -1.64 18.81 -4.65
C ARG A 139 -1.09 17.68 -5.52
N LEU A 140 -1.99 16.83 -6.04
CA LEU A 140 -1.63 15.69 -6.87
C LEU A 140 -1.36 16.07 -8.33
N ARG A 141 -2.13 17.02 -8.87
CA ARG A 141 -2.03 17.50 -10.28
C ARG A 141 -0.60 17.70 -10.80
N PRO A 142 0.34 18.35 -10.08
CA PRO A 142 1.71 18.51 -10.59
C PRO A 142 2.54 17.22 -10.61
N HIS A 143 2.11 16.18 -9.90
CA HIS A 143 2.84 14.91 -9.72
C HIS A 143 2.24 13.74 -10.48
N VAL A 144 1.09 13.92 -11.14
CA VAL A 144 0.38 12.83 -11.82
C VAL A 144 -0.02 13.21 -13.23
N TYR A 145 -0.05 12.22 -14.11
CA TYR A 145 -0.57 12.36 -15.46
C TYR A 145 -1.33 11.10 -15.91
N VAL A 146 -1.98 11.21 -17.05
CA VAL A 146 -2.72 10.12 -17.70
C VAL A 146 -2.15 9.95 -19.10
N LYS A 147 -1.83 8.70 -19.48
CA LYS A 147 -1.42 8.28 -20.83
C LYS A 147 -2.12 6.98 -21.19
#